data_AF-A0A1M7S062-F1
#
_entry.id   AF-A0A1M7S062-F1
#
_cell.length_a   1.000
_cell.length_b   1.000
_cell.length_c   1.000
_cell.angle_alpha   90.00
_cell.angle_beta   90.00
_cell.angle_gamma   90.00
#
_symmetry.space_group_name_H-M   'P 1'
#
loop_
_entity.id
_entity.type
_entity.pdbx_description
1 polymer ?
#
loop_
_entity_poly.entity_id
_entity_poly.type
_entity_poly.pdbx_seq_one_letter_code
_entity_poly.pdbx_strand_id
1 'polypeptide(L)'
;MICPFCKEEIADGAIKCKHCASMLNTNANTASASTANSGKDAYATINSLNISNELKDKLRFVHDNIKGTKFGLPDYGLKGAELRKTFNWWAFFFIGFYYLIKGMWKKLLSMIWLAILIGLFIEILSGILLYLFGFGIIGFLKALNIVSWVPLSVIAMQSAYYDLYRKEVLKEDFWW
;
A
#
# COMPACT_ATOMS: atom_id res chain seq x y z
N MET A 1 0.80 39.02 -26.63
CA MET A 1 0.03 38.36 -25.53
C MET A 1 0.71 38.61 -24.18
N ILE A 2 0.02 38.48 -23.05
CA ILE A 2 0.61 38.63 -21.70
C ILE A 2 0.73 37.24 -21.05
N CYS A 3 1.86 36.93 -20.43
CA CYS A 3 2.09 35.66 -19.74
C CYS A 3 1.19 35.56 -18.48
N PRO A 4 0.39 34.49 -18.31
CA PRO A 4 -0.50 34.33 -17.14
C PRO A 4 0.25 34.14 -15.81
N PHE A 5 1.53 33.76 -15.85
CA PHE A 5 2.33 33.48 -14.65
C PHE A 5 3.09 34.72 -14.15
N CYS A 6 3.79 35.44 -15.04
CA CYS A 6 4.65 36.57 -14.65
C CYS A 6 4.16 37.94 -15.14
N LYS A 7 3.06 38.00 -15.90
CA LYS A 7 2.42 39.23 -16.40
C LYS A 7 3.28 40.09 -17.33
N GLU A 8 4.40 39.57 -17.83
CA GLU A 8 5.20 40.23 -18.85
C GLU A 8 4.66 39.94 -20.26
N GLU A 9 4.94 40.85 -21.19
CA GLU A 9 4.60 40.69 -22.60
C GLU A 9 5.41 39.57 -23.24
N ILE A 10 4.72 38.75 -24.05
CA ILE A 10 5.26 37.60 -24.75
C ILE A 10 4.82 37.63 -26.22
N ALA A 11 5.68 37.11 -27.09
CA ALA A 11 5.42 36.97 -28.51
C ALA A 11 4.20 36.06 -28.78
N ASP A 12 3.40 36.41 -29.79
CA ASP A 12 2.26 35.60 -30.22
C ASP A 12 2.74 34.21 -30.67
N GLY A 13 2.16 33.17 -30.08
CA GLY A 13 2.53 31.78 -30.35
C GLY A 13 3.71 31.23 -29.52
N ALA A 14 4.20 31.96 -28.52
CA ALA A 14 5.26 31.46 -27.64
C ALA A 14 4.81 30.23 -26.84
N ILE A 15 5.55 29.12 -26.97
CA ILE A 15 5.31 27.87 -26.21
C ILE A 15 5.84 27.97 -24.77
N LYS A 16 6.83 28.84 -24.53
CA LYS A 16 7.49 29.02 -23.23
C LYS A 16 7.78 30.50 -22.99
N CYS A 17 7.49 30.98 -21.79
CA CYS A 17 7.81 32.36 -21.41
C CYS A 17 9.32 32.52 -21.18
N LYS A 18 9.93 33.57 -21.74
CA LYS A 18 11.36 33.87 -21.56
C LYS A 18 11.70 34.37 -20.15
N HIS A 19 10.72 34.98 -19.46
CA HIS A 19 10.92 35.66 -18.18
C HIS A 19 10.81 34.69 -17.00
N CYS A 20 9.71 33.93 -16.92
CA CYS A 20 9.50 32.95 -15.84
C CYS A 20 9.77 31.50 -16.22
N ALA A 21 10.16 31.22 -17.47
CA ALA A 21 10.39 29.87 -18.01
C ALA A 21 9.17 28.92 -17.95
N SER A 22 7.97 29.41 -17.62
CA SER A 22 6.74 28.61 -17.60
C SER A 22 6.31 28.22 -19.02
N MET A 23 5.81 26.99 -19.18
CA MET A 23 5.19 26.53 -20.43
C MET A 23 3.81 27.19 -20.60
N LEU A 24 3.55 27.75 -21.78
CA LEU A 24 2.32 28.45 -22.13
C LEU A 24 1.36 27.58 -22.96
N ASN A 25 1.86 26.45 -23.46
CA ASN A 25 1.08 25.51 -24.27
C ASN A 25 0.12 24.73 -23.39
N THR A 26 -1.06 25.31 -23.19
CA THR A 26 -2.19 24.69 -22.52
C THR A 26 -3.19 24.28 -23.58
N ASN A 27 -3.19 23.01 -23.96
CA ASN A 27 -4.44 22.33 -24.29
C ASN A 27 -5.26 22.31 -23.00
N ALA A 28 -5.94 23.43 -22.76
CA ALA A 28 -6.62 23.79 -21.53
C ALA A 28 -7.95 23.02 -21.41
N ASN A 29 -7.90 21.69 -21.28
CA ASN A 29 -9.08 20.91 -20.87
C ASN A 29 -8.82 19.57 -20.12
N THR A 30 -7.59 19.18 -19.81
CA THR A 30 -7.36 17.93 -19.03
C THR A 30 -6.19 18.02 -18.05
N ALA A 31 -6.23 18.98 -17.13
CA ALA A 31 -5.30 18.97 -15.99
C ALA A 31 -5.89 19.40 -14.64
N SER A 32 -7.19 19.75 -14.58
CA SER A 32 -7.84 20.16 -13.33
C SER A 32 -9.27 19.61 -13.21
N ALA A 33 -9.41 18.28 -13.29
CA ALA A 33 -10.66 17.57 -12.97
C ALA A 33 -10.43 16.14 -12.43
N SER A 34 -9.21 15.80 -11.99
CA SER A 34 -8.85 14.42 -11.63
C SER A 34 -8.99 14.08 -10.15
N THR A 35 -9.21 15.05 -9.25
CA THR A 35 -9.34 14.75 -7.80
C THR A 35 -10.79 14.69 -7.32
N ALA A 36 -11.72 15.41 -7.96
CA ALA A 36 -13.15 15.35 -7.61
C ALA A 36 -13.88 14.19 -8.32
N ASN A 37 -13.39 13.77 -9.49
CA ASN A 37 -13.94 12.64 -10.23
C ASN A 37 -13.42 11.29 -9.73
N SER A 38 -12.18 11.23 -9.20
CA SER A 38 -11.54 10.00 -8.69
C SER A 38 -12.03 9.52 -7.31
N GLY A 39 -12.81 10.35 -6.60
CA GLY A 39 -13.54 9.92 -5.41
C GLY A 39 -14.91 9.34 -5.77
N LYS A 40 -15.64 10.02 -6.66
CA LYS A 40 -17.01 9.62 -7.05
C LYS A 40 -17.05 8.27 -7.78
N ASP A 41 -16.08 8.01 -8.65
CA ASP A 41 -15.90 6.73 -9.34
C ASP A 41 -15.53 5.59 -8.38
N ALA A 42 -14.70 5.85 -7.36
CA ALA A 42 -14.33 4.87 -6.34
C ALA A 42 -15.55 4.44 -5.52
N TYR A 43 -16.38 5.37 -5.03
CA TYR A 43 -17.62 5.02 -4.32
C TYR A 43 -18.61 4.27 -5.22
N ALA A 44 -18.78 4.68 -6.48
CA ALA A 44 -19.65 3.99 -7.43
C ALA A 44 -19.18 2.54 -7.66
N THR A 45 -17.87 2.36 -7.84
CA THR A 45 -17.25 1.04 -7.97
C THR A 45 -17.50 0.19 -6.72
N ILE A 46 -17.20 0.71 -5.52
CA ILE A 46 -17.44 0.02 -4.25
C ILE A 46 -18.91 -0.40 -4.10
N ASN A 47 -19.85 0.48 -4.47
CA ASN A 47 -21.29 0.20 -4.37
C ASN A 47 -21.73 -0.93 -5.29
N SER A 48 -21.13 -1.03 -6.48
CA SER A 48 -21.41 -2.06 -7.47
C SER A 48 -20.85 -3.45 -7.12
N LEU A 49 -19.89 -3.53 -6.18
CA LEU A 49 -19.29 -4.81 -5.78
C LEU A 49 -20.34 -5.73 -5.13
N ASN A 50 -20.34 -7.01 -5.53
CA ASN A 50 -21.17 -8.05 -4.91
C ASN A 50 -20.49 -8.62 -3.67
N ILE A 51 -20.39 -7.78 -2.63
CA ILE A 51 -19.79 -8.09 -1.33
C ILE A 51 -20.66 -7.56 -0.19
N SER A 52 -20.42 -8.00 1.04
CA SER A 52 -21.18 -7.55 2.22
C SER A 52 -21.07 -6.04 2.44
N ASN A 53 -22.13 -5.44 2.99
CA ASN A 53 -22.16 -4.01 3.30
C ASN A 53 -21.04 -3.61 4.27
N GLU A 54 -20.75 -4.45 5.26
CA GLU A 54 -19.63 -4.23 6.18
C GLU A 54 -18.30 -4.10 5.43
N LEU A 55 -18.06 -4.96 4.43
CA LEU A 55 -16.84 -4.89 3.65
C LEU A 55 -16.80 -3.65 2.76
N LYS A 56 -17.94 -3.23 2.20
CA LYS A 56 -18.04 -1.94 1.47
C LYS A 56 -17.66 -0.77 2.37
N ASP A 57 -18.14 -0.76 3.61
CA ASP A 57 -17.83 0.30 4.57
C ASP A 57 -16.33 0.31 4.93
N LYS A 58 -15.69 -0.86 5.04
CA LYS A 58 -14.24 -0.96 5.20
C LYS A 58 -13.47 -0.42 4.00
N LEU A 59 -13.92 -0.71 2.77
CA LEU A 59 -13.27 -0.19 1.55
C LEU A 59 -13.41 1.33 1.45
N ARG A 60 -14.57 1.89 1.80
CA ARG A 60 -14.78 3.34 1.90
C ARG A 60 -13.86 3.95 2.95
N PHE A 61 -13.81 3.35 4.14
CA PHE A 61 -12.93 3.81 5.21
C PHE A 61 -11.45 3.83 4.79
N VAL A 62 -10.99 2.83 4.04
CA VAL A 62 -9.64 2.80 3.47
C VAL A 62 -9.45 3.93 2.45
N HIS A 63 -10.39 4.11 1.52
CA HIS A 63 -10.35 5.17 0.51
C HIS A 63 -10.24 6.56 1.14
N ASP A 64 -11.03 6.82 2.19
CA ASP A 64 -11.13 8.13 2.84
C ASP A 64 -9.87 8.50 3.65
N ASN A 65 -9.12 7.50 4.13
CA ASN A 65 -8.06 7.71 5.13
C ASN A 65 -6.65 7.39 4.64
N ILE A 66 -6.49 6.90 3.41
CA ILE A 66 -5.18 6.61 2.84
C ILE A 66 -4.48 7.90 2.41
N LYS A 67 -3.26 8.12 2.92
CA LYS A 67 -2.40 9.26 2.52
C LYS A 67 -1.38 8.88 1.45
N GLY A 68 -1.06 7.60 1.37
CA GLY A 68 -0.11 7.06 0.40
C GLY A 68 0.34 5.67 0.84
N THR A 69 1.45 5.23 0.25
CA THR A 69 2.07 3.94 0.57
C THR A 69 3.55 4.12 0.89
N LYS A 70 4.04 3.46 1.93
CA LYS A 70 5.47 3.38 2.26
C LYS A 70 5.88 1.93 2.20
N PHE A 71 6.77 1.59 1.25
CA PHE A 71 7.20 0.20 1.05
C PHE A 71 5.99 -0.73 0.91
N GLY A 72 5.06 -0.44 0.00
CA GLY A 72 3.82 -1.22 -0.24
C GLY A 72 2.79 -1.28 0.91
N LEU A 73 3.15 -0.80 2.11
CA LEU A 73 2.23 -0.69 3.23
C LEU A 73 1.41 0.60 3.13
N PRO A 74 0.10 0.56 3.42
CA PRO A 74 -0.72 1.76 3.45
C PRO A 74 -0.31 2.67 4.60
N ASP A 75 -0.09 3.95 4.31
CA ASP A 75 0.09 5.00 5.32
C ASP A 75 -1.27 5.67 5.55
N TYR A 76 -1.90 5.31 6.66
CA TYR A 76 -3.15 5.92 7.07
C TYR A 76 -2.90 7.19 7.86
N GLY A 77 -3.69 8.23 7.58
CA GLY A 77 -3.71 9.46 8.38
C GLY A 77 -4.24 9.32 9.81
N LEU A 78 -4.33 8.10 10.33
CA LEU A 78 -5.07 7.70 11.52
C LEU A 78 -4.12 7.37 12.68
N LYS A 79 -4.62 7.50 13.91
CA LYS A 79 -3.89 7.13 15.13
C LYS A 79 -4.80 6.36 16.09
N GLY A 80 -4.20 5.52 16.95
CA GLY A 80 -4.89 4.87 18.05
C GLY A 80 -6.00 3.90 17.62
N ALA A 81 -7.20 4.07 18.19
CA ALA A 81 -8.34 3.17 17.98
C ALA A 81 -8.86 3.19 16.52
N GLU A 82 -8.77 4.33 15.83
CA GLU A 82 -9.20 4.46 14.45
C GLU A 82 -8.33 3.64 13.49
N LEU A 83 -7.03 3.53 13.77
CA LEU A 83 -6.11 2.70 12.99
C LEU A 83 -6.49 1.21 13.11
N ARG A 84 -6.96 0.76 14.28
CA ARG A 84 -7.37 -0.65 14.47
C ARG A 84 -8.57 -1.03 13.59
N LYS A 85 -9.35 -0.06 13.08
CA LYS A 85 -10.46 -0.33 12.17
C LYS A 85 -10.00 -0.82 10.79
N THR A 86 -8.74 -0.55 10.41
CA THR A 86 -8.12 -1.07 9.18
C THR A 86 -7.53 -2.46 9.36
N PHE A 87 -7.52 -3.01 10.58
CA PHE A 87 -6.94 -4.32 10.83
C PHE A 87 -7.90 -5.43 10.45
N ASN A 88 -7.38 -6.43 9.76
CA ASN A 88 -8.08 -7.66 9.47
C ASN A 88 -7.46 -8.83 10.25
N TRP A 89 -8.11 -9.22 11.35
CA TRP A 89 -7.66 -10.33 12.19
C TRP A 89 -7.68 -11.68 11.47
N TRP A 90 -8.54 -11.87 10.47
CA TRP A 90 -8.50 -13.09 9.66
C TRP A 90 -7.21 -13.19 8.84
N ALA A 91 -6.76 -12.07 8.27
CA ALA A 91 -5.50 -12.02 7.54
C ALA A 91 -4.27 -12.19 8.45
N PHE A 92 -4.39 -11.87 9.74
CA PHE A 92 -3.33 -12.11 10.73
C PHE A 92 -3.06 -13.60 10.93
N PHE A 93 -4.10 -14.38 11.28
CA PHE A 93 -3.93 -15.81 11.59
C PHE A 93 -3.83 -16.69 10.34
N PHE A 94 -4.46 -16.28 9.24
CA PHE A 94 -4.64 -17.11 8.06
C PHE A 94 -4.15 -16.42 6.79
N ILE A 95 -2.91 -15.91 6.80
CA ILE A 95 -2.29 -15.22 5.64
C ILE A 95 -2.49 -16.04 4.35
N GLY A 96 -2.08 -17.31 4.36
CA GLY A 96 -2.15 -18.19 3.18
C GLY A 96 -3.57 -18.31 2.64
N PHE A 97 -4.51 -18.77 3.47
CA PHE A 97 -5.91 -18.94 3.07
C PHE A 97 -6.57 -17.62 2.64
N TYR A 98 -6.28 -16.52 3.33
CA TYR A 98 -6.88 -15.23 3.04
C TYR A 98 -6.54 -14.75 1.62
N TYR A 99 -5.26 -14.67 1.27
CA TYR A 99 -4.84 -14.18 -0.05
C TYR A 99 -5.17 -15.19 -1.16
N LEU A 100 -5.20 -16.49 -0.83
CA LEU A 100 -5.57 -17.54 -1.77
C LEU A 100 -7.05 -17.48 -2.17
N ILE A 101 -7.96 -17.44 -1.19
CA ILE A 101 -9.41 -17.35 -1.44
C ILE A 101 -9.77 -16.03 -2.12
N LYS A 102 -9.11 -14.94 -1.76
CA LYS A 102 -9.32 -13.64 -2.42
C LYS A 102 -8.68 -13.56 -3.80
N GLY A 103 -8.00 -14.60 -4.28
CA GLY A 103 -7.36 -14.62 -5.60
C GLY A 103 -6.28 -13.56 -5.77
N MET A 104 -5.52 -13.28 -4.72
CA MET A 104 -4.40 -12.32 -4.68
C MET A 104 -3.06 -13.09 -4.65
N TRP A 105 -2.87 -13.97 -5.64
CA TRP A 105 -1.79 -14.96 -5.66
C TRP A 105 -0.39 -14.34 -5.72
N LYS A 106 -0.21 -13.22 -6.41
CA LYS A 106 1.09 -12.55 -6.52
C LYS A 106 1.59 -12.02 -5.17
N LYS A 107 0.70 -11.41 -4.39
CA LYS A 107 1.01 -10.96 -3.02
C LYS A 107 1.24 -12.14 -2.07
N LEU A 108 0.49 -13.24 -2.22
CA LEU A 108 0.79 -14.45 -1.45
C LEU A 108 2.21 -14.95 -1.74
N LEU A 109 2.60 -14.98 -3.02
CA LEU A 109 3.91 -15.46 -3.43
C LEU A 109 5.05 -14.55 -2.96
N SER A 110 4.85 -13.23 -2.97
CA SER A 110 5.82 -12.28 -2.42
C SER A 110 5.98 -12.42 -0.90
N MET A 111 4.89 -12.66 -0.17
CA MET A 111 4.90 -12.92 1.26
C MET A 111 5.63 -14.22 1.60
N ILE A 112 5.42 -15.29 0.81
CA ILE A 112 6.15 -16.56 0.96
C ILE A 112 7.66 -16.35 0.72
N TRP A 113 8.02 -15.62 -0.34
CA TRP A 113 9.42 -15.30 -0.61
C TRP A 113 10.06 -14.52 0.53
N LEU A 114 9.38 -13.49 1.04
CA LEU A 114 9.87 -12.70 2.16
C LEU A 114 10.00 -13.55 3.44
N ALA A 115 9.07 -14.48 3.68
CA ALA A 115 9.16 -15.44 4.78
C ALA A 115 10.39 -16.34 4.69
N ILE A 116 10.69 -16.86 3.49
CA ILE A 116 11.87 -17.68 3.25
C ILE A 116 13.14 -16.87 3.51
N LEU A 117 13.22 -15.64 3.00
CA LEU A 117 14.39 -14.77 3.19
C LEU A 117 14.63 -14.43 4.67
N ILE A 118 13.57 -14.06 5.40
CA ILE A 118 13.65 -13.77 6.83
C ILE A 118 14.04 -15.04 7.62
N GLY A 119 13.43 -16.18 7.29
CA GLY A 119 13.73 -17.46 7.94
C GLY A 119 15.18 -17.88 7.74
N LEU A 120 15.69 -17.83 6.50
CA LEU A 120 17.09 -18.12 6.18
C LEU A 120 18.04 -17.16 6.90
N PHE A 121 17.73 -15.87 6.91
CA PHE A 121 18.54 -14.87 7.61
C PHE A 121 18.64 -15.16 9.12
N ILE A 122 17.52 -15.50 9.76
CA ILE A 122 17.48 -15.85 11.18
C ILE A 122 18.27 -17.14 11.45
N GLU A 123 18.14 -18.15 10.58
CA GLU A 123 18.88 -19.41 10.73
C GLU A 123 20.40 -19.17 10.65
N ILE A 124 20.86 -18.41 9.65
CA ILE A 124 22.27 -18.02 9.50
C ILE A 124 22.75 -17.23 10.73
N LEU A 125 21.98 -16.22 11.15
CA LEU A 125 22.30 -15.40 12.31
C LEU A 125 22.40 -16.25 13.58
N SER A 126 21.49 -17.22 13.75
CA SER A 126 21.46 -18.13 14.89
C SER A 126 22.69 -19.04 14.92
N GLY A 127 23.13 -19.55 13.77
CA GLY A 127 24.34 -20.35 13.64
C GLY A 127 25.61 -19.56 13.99
N ILE A 128 25.69 -18.30 13.54
CA ILE A 128 26.80 -17.40 13.89
C ILE A 128 26.81 -17.12 15.40
N LEU A 129 25.65 -16.80 16.00
CA LEU A 129 25.54 -16.57 17.44
C LEU A 129 25.92 -17.82 18.25
N LEU A 130 25.49 -19.01 17.82
CA LEU A 130 25.87 -20.26 18.48
C LEU A 130 27.39 -20.49 18.41
N TYR A 131 28.01 -20.21 17.26
CA TYR A 131 29.46 -20.33 17.09
C TYR A 131 30.23 -19.36 18.00
N LEU A 132 29.75 -18.13 18.14
CA LEU A 132 30.43 -17.09 18.94
C LEU A 132 30.23 -17.23 20.45
N PHE A 133 29.06 -17.71 20.91
CA PHE A 133 28.67 -17.63 22.32
C PHE A 133 28.33 -18.99 22.98
N GLY A 134 28.35 -20.09 22.22
CA GLY A 134 28.14 -21.44 22.75
C GLY A 134 26.67 -21.82 23.04
N PHE A 135 26.48 -23.02 23.61
CA PHE A 135 25.19 -23.76 23.69
C PHE A 135 24.07 -23.08 24.50
N GLY A 136 24.36 -22.08 25.33
CA GLY A 136 23.39 -21.45 26.25
C GLY A 136 22.24 -20.69 25.57
N ILE A 137 22.32 -20.41 24.27
CA ILE A 137 21.39 -19.53 23.52
C ILE A 137 20.39 -20.34 22.64
N ILE A 138 20.53 -21.66 22.55
CA ILE A 138 19.77 -22.49 21.60
C ILE A 138 18.25 -22.42 21.82
N GLY A 139 17.79 -22.38 23.07
CA GLY A 139 16.36 -22.27 23.41
C GLY A 139 15.77 -20.91 23.01
N PHE A 140 16.54 -19.83 23.19
CA PHE A 140 16.14 -18.47 22.79
C PHE A 140 16.09 -18.30 21.27
N LEU A 141 17.06 -18.87 20.54
CA LEU A 141 17.13 -18.82 19.08
C LEU A 141 16.00 -19.62 18.40
N LYS A 142 15.63 -20.79 18.95
CA LYS A 142 14.46 -21.54 18.44
C LYS A 142 13.14 -20.82 18.68
N ALA A 143 13.00 -20.09 19.78
CA ALA A 143 11.85 -19.23 20.01
C ALA A 143 11.77 -18.08 19.00
N LEU A 144 12.92 -17.49 18.62
CA LEU A 144 12.97 -16.45 17.58
C LEU A 144 12.52 -16.96 16.20
N ASN A 145 12.77 -18.23 15.88
CA ASN A 145 12.32 -18.83 14.61
C ASN A 145 10.77 -18.91 14.52
N ILE A 146 10.08 -19.24 15.61
CA ILE A 146 8.60 -19.21 15.66
C ILE A 146 8.07 -17.77 15.59
N VAL A 147 8.73 -16.82 16.27
CA VAL A 147 8.34 -15.40 16.29
C VAL A 147 8.59 -14.72 14.94
N SER A 148 9.43 -15.29 14.06
CA SER A 148 9.77 -14.72 12.74
C SER A 148 8.57 -14.55 11.81
N TRP A 149 7.48 -15.30 12.03
CA TRP A 149 6.24 -15.20 11.26
C TRP A 149 5.32 -14.06 11.70
N VAL A 150 5.54 -13.50 12.90
CA VAL A 150 4.71 -12.44 13.48
C VAL A 150 4.78 -11.15 12.65
N PRO A 151 5.96 -10.65 12.21
CA PRO A 151 6.03 -9.46 11.35
C PRO A 151 5.18 -9.58 10.08
N LEU A 152 5.24 -10.72 9.39
CA LEU A 152 4.45 -10.96 8.17
C LEU A 152 2.96 -10.98 8.46
N SER A 153 2.57 -11.57 9.58
CA SER A 153 1.18 -11.60 10.06
C SER A 153 0.66 -10.19 10.35
N VAL A 154 1.49 -9.33 10.95
CA VAL A 154 1.16 -7.92 11.20
C VAL A 154 1.03 -7.14 9.89
N ILE A 155 1.94 -7.33 8.94
CA ILE A 155 1.87 -6.69 7.62
C ILE A 155 0.58 -7.11 6.91
N ALA A 156 0.27 -8.40 6.88
CA ALA A 156 -0.95 -8.94 6.28
C ALA A 156 -2.21 -8.37 6.94
N MET A 157 -2.24 -8.31 8.27
CA MET A 157 -3.34 -7.72 9.05
C MET A 157 -3.58 -6.25 8.70
N GLN A 158 -2.52 -5.45 8.58
CA GLN A 158 -2.63 -4.01 8.34
C GLN A 158 -2.96 -3.68 6.88
N SER A 159 -2.47 -4.49 5.93
CA SER A 159 -2.62 -4.22 4.50
C SER A 159 -3.85 -4.90 3.87
N ALA A 160 -4.45 -5.92 4.52
CA ALA A 160 -5.49 -6.75 3.92
C ALA A 160 -6.68 -6.01 3.29
N TYR A 161 -7.23 -4.97 3.95
CA TYR A 161 -8.33 -4.19 3.35
C TYR A 161 -7.84 -3.26 2.26
N TYR A 162 -6.61 -2.74 2.38
CA TYR A 162 -6.00 -1.94 1.34
C TYR A 162 -5.68 -2.76 0.08
N ASP A 163 -5.19 -3.97 0.24
CA ASP A 163 -4.94 -4.88 -0.88
C ASP A 163 -6.22 -5.24 -1.63
N LEU A 164 -7.29 -5.49 -0.86
CA LEU A 164 -8.59 -5.75 -1.44
C LEU A 164 -9.11 -4.50 -2.18
N TYR A 165 -8.90 -3.31 -1.62
CA TYR A 165 -9.22 -2.05 -2.28
C TYR A 165 -8.44 -1.88 -3.59
N ARG A 166 -7.12 -2.12 -3.60
CA ARG A 166 -6.30 -2.07 -4.82
C ARG A 166 -6.80 -3.03 -5.89
N LYS A 167 -7.12 -4.26 -5.49
CA LYS A 167 -7.62 -5.28 -6.42
C LYS A 167 -9.00 -4.94 -6.96
N GLU A 168 -9.96 -4.62 -6.09
CA GLU A 168 -11.36 -4.53 -6.48
C GLU A 168 -11.74 -3.15 -7.04
N VAL A 169 -11.17 -2.08 -6.48
CA VAL A 169 -11.49 -0.69 -6.83
C VAL A 169 -10.49 -0.13 -7.83
N LEU A 170 -9.18 -0.24 -7.53
CA LEU A 170 -8.15 0.30 -8.44
C LEU A 170 -7.85 -0.64 -9.62
N LYS A 171 -8.34 -1.89 -9.58
CA LYS A 171 -8.06 -2.94 -10.59
C LYS A 171 -6.56 -3.13 -10.83
N GLU A 172 -5.75 -2.91 -9.80
CA GLU A 172 -4.31 -3.11 -9.85
C GLU A 172 -3.96 -4.59 -9.64
N ASP A 173 -2.94 -5.03 -10.37
CA ASP A 173 -2.32 -6.32 -10.18
C ASP A 173 -0.90 -6.11 -9.63
N PHE A 174 -0.67 -6.55 -8.39
CA PHE A 174 0.51 -6.16 -7.61
C PHE A 174 1.17 -7.32 -6.88
N TRP A 175 2.49 -7.19 -6.71
CA TRP A 175 3.32 -8.11 -5.94
C TRP A 175 3.48 -7.66 -4.49
N TRP A 176 3.53 -6.36 -4.24
CA TRP A 176 3.68 -5.77 -2.92
C TRP A 176 2.82 -4.50 -2.81
#